data_AF-D0Z6T7-F1
#
_entry.id   AF-D0Z6T7-F1
#
_cell.length_a   1.000
_cell.length_b   1.000
_cell.length_c   1.000
_cell.angle_alpha   90.00
_cell.angle_beta   90.00
_cell.angle_gamma   90.00
#
_symmetry.space_group_name_H-M   'P 1'
#
loop_
_entity.id
_entity.type
_entity.pdbx_description
1 polymer ?
#
loop_
_entity_poly.entity_id
_entity_poly.type
_entity_poly.pdbx_seq_one_letter_code
_entity_poly.pdbx_strand_id
1 'polypeptide(L)'
;MDTSLAHENARLRALLQTQQDTIRQMAEYNRLLSQRVAAYASEINRLKALVAKLQRMQFGKSSEKLRAKTERQIQDAQERISALQEEMAETLGEQYDPALPSALRQSSARKPLPASLPRETRVIRPEEECCPACGGELS
;
A
#
# COMPACT_ATOMS: atom_id res chain seq x y z
N MET A 1 2.28 51.25 -31.13
CA MET A 1 2.33 49.77 -31.17
C MET A 1 3.21 49.22 -30.06
N ASP A 2 4.44 49.72 -29.87
CA ASP A 2 5.40 49.18 -28.89
C ASP A 2 4.97 49.23 -27.42
N THR A 3 4.25 50.28 -27.02
CA THR A 3 3.72 50.39 -25.66
C THR A 3 2.73 49.26 -25.35
N SER A 4 1.86 48.87 -26.30
CA SER A 4 0.88 47.80 -26.11
C SER A 4 1.55 46.43 -25.88
N LEU A 5 2.61 46.14 -26.64
CA LEU A 5 3.38 44.89 -26.51
C LEU A 5 4.14 44.83 -25.18
N ALA A 6 4.66 45.96 -24.70
CA ALA A 6 5.33 46.03 -23.39
C ALA A 6 4.35 45.73 -22.23
N HIS A 7 3.14 46.30 -22.27
CA HIS A 7 2.10 46.03 -21.27
C HIS A 7 1.63 44.56 -21.31
N GLU A 8 1.47 43.99 -22.49
CA GLU A 8 1.08 42.57 -22.63
C GLU A 8 2.17 41.62 -22.12
N ASN A 9 3.45 41.90 -22.41
CA ASN A 9 4.57 41.13 -21.85
C ASN A 9 4.62 41.23 -20.31
N ALA A 10 4.36 42.41 -19.74
CA ALA A 10 4.29 42.58 -18.30
C ALA A 10 3.16 41.74 -17.68
N ARG A 11 1.97 41.72 -18.33
CA ARG A 11 0.84 40.89 -17.91
C ARG A 11 1.16 39.39 -17.95
N LEU A 12 1.79 38.92 -19.03
CA LEU A 12 2.16 37.51 -19.19
C LEU A 12 3.21 37.07 -18.16
N ARG A 13 4.21 37.92 -17.88
CA ARG A 13 5.21 37.64 -16.83
C ARG A 13 4.58 37.57 -15.45
N ALA A 14 3.64 38.48 -15.13
CA ALA A 14 2.91 38.43 -13.88
C ALA A 14 2.10 37.12 -13.74
N LEU A 15 1.41 36.69 -14.81
CA LEU A 15 0.66 35.43 -14.82
C LEU A 15 1.58 34.21 -14.62
N LEU A 16 2.73 34.17 -15.31
CA LEU A 16 3.72 33.11 -15.14
C LEU A 16 4.27 33.07 -13.70
N GLN A 17 4.52 34.23 -13.11
CA GLN A 17 4.98 34.32 -11.72
C GLN A 17 3.92 33.75 -10.77
N THR A 18 2.65 34.13 -10.94
CA THR A 18 1.54 33.56 -10.16
C THR A 18 1.46 32.04 -10.32
N GLN A 19 1.58 31.51 -11.54
CA GLN A 19 1.59 30.06 -11.76
C GLN A 19 2.75 29.37 -11.04
N GLN A 20 3.96 29.93 -11.12
CA GLN A 20 5.13 29.38 -10.43
C GLN A 20 4.94 29.36 -8.92
N ASP A 21 4.36 30.41 -8.35
CA ASP A 21 4.10 30.49 -6.91
C ASP A 21 3.03 29.49 -6.47
N THR A 22 1.97 29.28 -7.27
CA THR A 22 1.00 28.20 -7.04
C THR A 22 1.64 26.81 -7.10
N ILE A 23 2.52 26.55 -8.08
CA ILE A 23 3.22 25.27 -8.20
C ILE A 23 4.11 25.02 -6.97
N ARG A 24 4.82 26.05 -6.49
CA ARG A 24 5.64 25.96 -5.27
C ARG A 24 4.80 25.64 -4.04
N GLN A 25 3.67 26.32 -3.87
CA GLN A 25 2.75 26.05 -2.76
C GLN A 25 2.21 24.62 -2.80
N MET A 26 1.83 24.14 -3.99
CA MET A 26 1.33 22.77 -4.16
C MET A 26 2.43 21.73 -3.90
N ALA A 27 3.67 22.00 -4.31
CA ALA A 27 4.81 21.13 -4.04
C ALA A 27 5.11 21.01 -2.54
N GLU A 28 5.08 22.14 -1.81
CA GLU A 28 5.24 22.13 -0.35
C GLU A 28 4.10 21.39 0.35
N TYR A 29 2.85 21.62 -0.07
CA TYR A 29 1.70 20.89 0.45
C TYR A 29 1.84 19.37 0.22
N ASN A 30 2.17 18.95 -1.01
CA ASN A 30 2.38 17.54 -1.34
C ASN A 30 3.53 16.92 -0.55
N ARG A 31 4.59 17.68 -0.29
CA ARG A 31 5.71 17.23 0.55
C ARG A 31 5.25 16.96 1.99
N LEU A 32 4.54 17.90 2.60
CA LEU A 32 4.02 17.75 3.97
C LEU A 32 3.03 16.58 4.07
N LEU A 33 2.15 16.46 3.09
CA LEU A 33 1.17 15.38 3.02
C LEU A 33 1.86 14.01 2.85
N SER A 34 2.87 13.92 1.99
CA SER A 34 3.68 12.71 1.81
C SER A 34 4.38 12.29 3.11
N GLN A 35 4.90 13.25 3.88
CA GLN A 35 5.51 12.97 5.19
C GLN A 35 4.48 12.42 6.18
N ARG A 36 3.27 12.98 6.20
CA ARG A 36 2.18 12.52 7.07
C ARG A 36 1.74 11.09 6.72
N VAL A 37 1.56 10.80 5.44
CA VAL A 37 1.22 9.46 4.94
C VAL A 37 2.33 8.45 5.28
N ALA A 38 3.60 8.84 5.13
CA ALA A 38 4.73 7.98 5.50
C ALA A 38 4.74 7.66 7.01
N ALA A 39 4.40 8.63 7.87
CA ALA A 39 4.27 8.42 9.31
C ALA A 39 3.17 7.41 9.65
N TYR A 40 1.98 7.56 9.06
CA TYR A 40 0.88 6.59 9.22
C TYR A 40 1.29 5.19 8.77
N ALA A 41 1.89 5.07 7.57
CA ALA A 41 2.32 3.80 7.03
C ALA A 41 3.36 3.10 7.94
N SER A 42 4.32 3.86 8.47
CA SER A 42 5.33 3.34 9.41
C SER A 42 4.68 2.79 10.69
N GLU A 43 3.74 3.52 11.29
CA GLU A 43 3.08 3.08 12.52
C GLU A 43 2.18 1.86 12.30
N ILE A 44 1.42 1.83 11.21
CA ILE A 44 0.63 0.66 10.81
C ILE A 44 1.53 -0.57 10.63
N ASN A 45 2.69 -0.41 9.98
CA ASN A 45 3.63 -1.51 9.78
C ASN A 45 4.22 -2.00 11.11
N ARG A 46 4.57 -1.09 12.02
CA ARG A 46 5.04 -1.43 13.37
C ARG A 46 3.99 -2.24 14.14
N LEU A 47 2.73 -1.82 14.12
CA LEU A 47 1.63 -2.52 14.78
C LEU A 47 1.36 -3.88 14.14
N LYS A 48 1.38 -4.00 12.81
CA LYS A 48 1.25 -5.29 12.12
C LYS A 48 2.37 -6.26 12.51
N ALA A 49 3.60 -5.77 12.61
CA ALA A 49 4.73 -6.59 13.07
C ALA A 49 4.55 -7.04 14.53
N LEU A 50 4.02 -6.17 15.40
CA LEU A 50 3.68 -6.53 16.78
C LEU A 50 2.60 -7.61 16.84
N VAL A 51 1.51 -7.46 16.08
CA VAL A 51 0.44 -8.47 16.00
C VAL A 51 1.01 -9.82 15.56
N ALA A 52 1.80 -9.85 14.49
CA ALA A 52 2.43 -11.08 14.01
C ALA A 52 3.36 -11.71 15.06
N LYS A 53 4.10 -10.89 15.83
CA LYS A 53 4.93 -11.37 16.93
C LYS A 53 4.09 -12.00 18.04
N LEU A 54 3.03 -11.33 18.49
CA LEU A 54 2.14 -11.82 19.54
C LEU A 54 1.43 -13.12 19.14
N GLN A 55 0.98 -13.22 17.89
CA GLN A 55 0.38 -14.44 17.34
C GLN A 55 1.35 -15.63 17.36
N ARG A 56 2.62 -15.42 16.97
CA ARG A 56 3.66 -16.47 17.04
C ARG A 56 3.99 -16.91 18.47
N MET A 57 3.73 -16.06 19.46
CA MET A 57 4.01 -16.36 20.86
C MET A 57 2.89 -17.16 21.56
N GLN A 58 1.78 -17.52 20.89
CA GLN A 58 0.63 -18.15 21.55
C GLN A 58 0.78 -19.67 21.86
N PHE A 59 1.95 -20.26 21.65
CA PHE A 59 2.17 -21.70 21.83
C PHE A 59 2.85 -22.04 23.17
N GLY A 60 2.41 -23.11 23.83
CA GLY A 60 3.02 -23.67 25.05
C GLY A 60 2.29 -23.35 26.37
N LYS A 61 2.63 -24.09 27.42
CA LYS A 61 1.98 -24.04 28.75
C LYS A 61 2.08 -22.68 29.45
N SER A 62 3.18 -21.95 29.24
CA SER A 62 3.35 -20.58 29.75
C SER A 62 2.46 -19.58 29.00
N SER A 63 2.24 -19.80 27.70
CA SER A 63 1.36 -18.97 26.87
C SER A 63 -0.12 -19.20 27.16
N GLU A 64 -0.55 -20.40 27.57
CA GLU A 64 -1.93 -20.63 28.03
C GLU A 64 -2.33 -19.69 29.17
N LYS A 65 -1.43 -19.48 30.15
CA LYS A 65 -1.67 -18.59 31.29
C LYS A 65 -1.82 -17.11 30.89
N LEU A 66 -1.18 -16.69 29.80
CA LEU A 66 -1.20 -15.30 29.32
C LEU A 66 -2.08 -15.11 28.07
N ARG A 67 -2.69 -16.18 27.55
CA ARG A 67 -3.38 -16.17 26.26
C ARG A 67 -4.42 -15.06 26.15
N ALA A 68 -5.31 -14.94 27.12
CA ALA A 68 -6.35 -13.90 27.13
C ALA A 68 -5.76 -12.47 27.11
N LYS A 69 -4.62 -12.25 27.78
CA LYS A 69 -3.93 -10.95 27.75
C LYS A 69 -3.33 -10.68 26.38
N THR A 70 -2.68 -11.68 25.79
CA THR A 70 -2.08 -11.58 24.45
C THR A 70 -3.14 -11.38 23.37
N GLU A 71 -4.29 -12.05 23.48
CA GLU A 71 -5.44 -11.86 22.58
C GLU A 71 -6.00 -10.44 22.68
N ARG A 72 -6.17 -9.89 23.89
CA ARG A 72 -6.56 -8.49 24.07
C ARG A 72 -5.55 -7.53 23.44
N GLN A 73 -4.25 -7.74 23.64
CA GLN A 73 -3.21 -6.90 23.00
C GLN A 73 -3.24 -6.98 21.46
N ILE A 74 -3.57 -8.14 20.90
CA ILE A 74 -3.74 -8.30 19.45
C ILE A 74 -4.96 -7.49 18.99
N GLN A 75 -6.09 -7.61 19.69
CA GLN A 75 -7.31 -6.86 19.39
C GLN A 75 -7.07 -5.34 19.45
N ASP A 76 -6.49 -4.84 20.55
CA ASP A 76 -6.18 -3.42 20.73
C ASP A 76 -5.28 -2.89 19.59
N ALA A 77 -4.26 -3.67 19.19
CA ALA A 77 -3.39 -3.30 18.09
C ALA A 77 -4.10 -3.32 16.72
N GLN A 78 -5.02 -4.26 16.50
CA GLN A 78 -5.84 -4.32 15.29
C GLN A 78 -6.82 -3.15 15.20
N GLU A 79 -7.49 -2.80 16.29
CA GLU A 79 -8.37 -1.62 16.36
C GLU A 79 -7.58 -0.33 16.07
N ARG A 80 -6.37 -0.21 16.64
CA ARG A 80 -5.51 0.95 16.35
C ARG A 80 -5.06 1.00 14.89
N ILE A 81 -4.78 -0.14 14.27
CA ILE A 81 -4.46 -0.20 12.83
C ILE A 81 -5.65 0.33 12.01
N SER A 82 -6.87 -0.13 12.30
CA SER A 82 -8.08 0.31 11.58
C SER A 82 -8.28 1.82 11.73
N ALA A 83 -8.19 2.35 12.95
CA ALA A 83 -8.32 3.79 13.18
C ALA A 83 -7.28 4.61 12.41
N LEU A 84 -6.00 4.19 12.40
CA LEU A 84 -4.95 4.88 11.64
C LEU A 84 -5.18 4.79 10.12
N GLN A 85 -5.78 3.70 9.63
CA GLN A 85 -6.14 3.57 8.21
C GLN A 85 -7.29 4.51 7.83
N GLU A 86 -8.28 4.68 8.71
CA GLU A 86 -9.37 5.64 8.53
C GLU A 86 -8.84 7.08 8.55
N GLU A 87 -8.07 7.47 9.57
CA GLU A 87 -7.43 8.79 9.67
C GLU A 87 -6.58 9.12 8.42
N MET A 88 -5.83 8.13 7.93
CA MET A 88 -5.03 8.27 6.71
C MET A 88 -5.91 8.42 5.46
N ALA A 89 -7.01 7.67 5.36
CA ALA A 89 -7.96 7.76 4.26
C ALA A 89 -8.70 9.10 4.24
N GLU A 90 -9.07 9.65 5.40
CA GLU A 90 -9.64 10.99 5.53
C GLU A 90 -8.64 12.07 5.08
N THR A 91 -7.39 11.99 5.56
CA THR A 91 -6.30 12.90 5.18
C THR A 91 -6.03 12.88 3.67
N LEU A 92 -6.16 11.71 3.03
CA LEU A 92 -5.98 11.56 1.58
C LEU A 92 -7.25 11.91 0.79
N GLY A 93 -8.44 11.67 1.33
CA GLY A 93 -9.74 11.93 0.72
C GLY A 93 -10.08 13.42 0.62
N GLU A 94 -9.42 14.27 1.41
CA GLU A 94 -9.43 15.73 1.25
C GLU A 94 -8.70 16.20 -0.03
N GLN A 95 -7.96 15.32 -0.70
CA GLN A 95 -7.42 15.64 -2.03
C GLN A 95 -8.57 15.65 -3.04
N TYR A 96 -8.88 16.83 -3.56
CA TYR A 96 -9.66 16.96 -4.78
C TYR A 96 -8.85 16.33 -5.93
N ASP A 97 -9.13 15.06 -6.20
CA ASP A 97 -8.76 14.43 -7.47
C ASP A 97 -9.63 15.09 -8.54
N PRO A 98 -9.09 15.92 -9.46
CA PRO A 98 -9.88 16.36 -10.59
C PRO A 98 -10.31 15.09 -11.32
N ALA A 99 -11.62 14.83 -11.32
CA ALA A 99 -12.18 13.61 -11.86
C ALA A 99 -11.67 13.41 -13.30
N LEU A 100 -10.71 12.51 -13.48
CA LEU A 100 -10.21 12.17 -14.80
C LEU A 100 -11.42 11.70 -15.62
N PRO A 101 -11.67 12.32 -16.81
CA PRO A 101 -12.71 11.88 -17.71
C PRO A 101 -12.60 10.37 -17.91
N SER A 102 -13.73 9.67 -17.91
CA SER A 102 -13.80 8.21 -17.99
C SER A 102 -12.93 7.62 -19.12
N ALA A 103 -12.77 8.36 -20.22
CA ALA A 103 -11.92 7.99 -21.36
C ALA A 103 -10.41 7.86 -21.06
N LEU A 104 -9.89 8.57 -20.04
CA LEU A 104 -8.50 8.50 -19.61
C LEU A 104 -8.26 7.51 -18.46
N ARG A 105 -9.34 6.95 -17.89
CA ARG A 105 -9.23 5.89 -16.90
C ARG A 105 -8.78 4.63 -17.63
N GLN A 106 -7.47 4.39 -17.66
CA GLN A 106 -6.92 3.11 -18.10
C GLN A 106 -7.43 2.04 -17.13
N SER A 107 -8.51 1.38 -17.50
CA SER A 107 -8.93 0.17 -16.81
C SER A 107 -7.82 -0.85 -17.02
N SER A 108 -7.02 -1.08 -15.97
CA SER A 108 -6.17 -2.27 -15.84
C SER A 108 -7.07 -3.49 -15.61
N ALA A 109 -8.09 -3.67 -16.46
CA ALA A 109 -8.84 -4.90 -16.51
C ALA A 109 -7.91 -5.93 -17.17
N ARG A 110 -7.25 -6.73 -16.33
CA ARG A 110 -6.57 -7.94 -16.82
C ARG A 110 -7.63 -8.73 -17.58
N LYS A 111 -7.42 -8.93 -18.88
CA LYS A 111 -8.31 -9.79 -19.67
C LYS A 111 -8.35 -11.16 -18.98
N PRO A 112 -9.54 -11.74 -18.75
CA PRO A 112 -9.63 -13.08 -18.22
C PRO A 112 -8.88 -14.04 -19.15
N LEU A 113 -8.22 -15.04 -18.55
CA LEU A 113 -7.53 -16.06 -19.32
C LEU A 113 -8.52 -16.77 -20.26
N PRO A 114 -8.11 -17.18 -21.48
CA PRO A 114 -8.96 -17.90 -22.40
C PRO A 114 -9.57 -19.16 -21.76
N ALA A 115 -10.82 -19.48 -22.09
CA ALA A 115 -11.51 -20.65 -21.56
C ALA A 115 -10.81 -21.98 -21.87
N SER A 116 -10.09 -22.03 -22.99
CA SER A 116 -9.29 -23.18 -23.42
C SER A 116 -7.80 -22.85 -23.36
N LEU A 117 -7.25 -22.79 -22.15
CA LEU A 117 -5.82 -22.94 -21.98
C LEU A 117 -5.49 -24.44 -21.90
N PRO A 118 -4.60 -24.97 -22.76
CA PRO A 118 -4.14 -26.34 -22.60
C PRO A 118 -3.41 -26.45 -21.26
N ARG A 119 -3.85 -27.39 -20.42
CA ARG A 119 -3.20 -27.70 -19.13
C ARG A 119 -2.18 -28.81 -19.37
N GLU A 120 -0.93 -28.55 -19.01
CA GLU A 120 0.12 -29.57 -18.99
C GLU A 120 0.33 -30.03 -17.54
N THR A 121 0.10 -31.32 -17.27
CA THR A 121 0.38 -31.92 -15.97
C THR A 121 1.73 -32.61 -16.02
N ARG A 122 2.68 -32.18 -15.19
CA ARG A 122 3.96 -32.88 -15.00
C ARG A 122 3.98 -33.55 -13.65
N VAL A 123 4.19 -34.86 -13.65
CA VAL A 123 4.42 -35.64 -12.42
C VAL A 123 5.92 -35.71 -12.20
N ILE A 124 6.40 -35.11 -11.11
CA ILE A 124 7.80 -35.21 -10.69
C ILE A 124 7.88 -36.38 -9.71
N ARG A 125 8.58 -37.44 -10.10
CA ARG A 125 8.83 -38.58 -9.22
C ARG A 125 10.15 -38.39 -8.47
N PRO A 126 10.28 -38.91 -7.24
CA PRO A 126 11.58 -39.04 -6.58
C PRO A 126 12.58 -39.80 -7.47
N GLU A 127 13.86 -39.45 -7.38
CA GLU A 127 14.93 -40.17 -8.09
C GLU A 127 15.17 -41.57 -7.51
N GLU A 128 14.87 -41.75 -6.22
CA GLU A 128 15.06 -42.99 -5.48
C GLU A 128 13.70 -43.59 -5.13
N GLU A 129 13.54 -44.89 -5.36
CA GLU A 129 12.30 -45.62 -5.04
C GLU A 129 12.23 -46.03 -3.56
N CYS A 130 13.36 -45.93 -2.85
CA CYS A 130 13.49 -46.27 -1.43
C CYS A 130 14.22 -45.17 -0.67
N CYS A 131 13.86 -44.95 0.58
CA CYS A 131 14.53 -44.01 1.45
C CYS A 131 15.98 -44.47 1.74
N PRO A 132 17.01 -43.66 1.47
CA PRO A 132 18.40 -44.07 1.65
C PRO A 132 18.79 -44.22 3.13
N ALA A 133 17.97 -43.72 4.06
CA ALA A 133 18.23 -43.81 5.49
C ALA A 133 17.61 -45.04 6.17
N CYS A 134 16.50 -45.56 5.66
CA CYS A 134 15.78 -46.68 6.30
C CYS A 134 15.38 -47.82 5.36
N GLY A 135 15.62 -47.68 4.05
CA GLY A 135 15.29 -48.69 3.04
C GLY A 135 13.79 -48.86 2.78
N GLY A 136 12.92 -48.02 3.36
CA GLY A 136 11.49 -48.08 3.14
C GLY A 136 11.08 -47.53 1.77
N GLU A 137 10.06 -48.12 1.15
CA GLU A 137 9.50 -47.67 -0.13
C GLU A 137 8.96 -46.23 -0.04
N LEU A 138 9.24 -45.42 -1.06
CA LEU A 138 8.76 -44.05 -1.19
C LEU A 138 7.53 -44.04 -2.13
N SER A 139 6.32 -44.05 -1.56
CA SER A 139 5.05 -43.95 -2.28
C SER A 139 4.64 -42.51 -2.58
#